data_AF-A0A2R6D4H7-F1
#
_entry.id   AF-A0A2R6D4H7-F1
#
_cell.length_a   1.000
_cell.length_b   1.000
_cell.length_c   1.000
_cell.angle_alpha   90.00
_cell.angle_beta   90.00
_cell.angle_gamma   90.00
#
_symmetry.space_group_name_H-M   'P 1'
#
loop_
_entity.id
_entity.type
_entity.pdbx_description
1 polymer ?
#
loop_
_entity_poly.entity_id
_entity_poly.type
_entity_poly.pdbx_seq_one_letter_code
_entity_poly.pdbx_strand_id
1 'polypeptide(L)' 'MKHLPKHLQPRWRYLAVELEAWPDADLDRNGFQRALWFGTQNLVGDAGSASIDLSVMQFRYRAGEG' A
#
# COMPACT_ATOMS: atom_id res chain seq x y z
N MET A 1 -1.07 0.33 -23.55
CA MET A 1 -2.47 0.75 -23.81
C MET A 1 -2.58 2.26 -23.67
N LYS A 2 -3.47 2.91 -24.43
CA LYS A 2 -3.71 4.35 -24.30
C LYS A 2 -4.42 4.64 -22.98
N HIS A 3 -4.06 5.74 -22.32
CA HIS A 3 -4.69 6.17 -21.07
C HIS A 3 -6.20 6.35 -21.24
N LEU A 4 -6.98 5.99 -20.22
CA LEU A 4 -8.42 6.23 -20.22
C LEU A 4 -8.71 7.74 -20.26
N PRO A 5 -9.83 8.17 -20.89
CA PRO A 5 -10.33 9.53 -20.73
C PRO A 5 -10.50 9.89 -19.25
N LYS A 6 -10.23 11.15 -18.89
CA LYS A 6 -10.20 11.61 -17.48
C LYS A 6 -11.44 11.22 -16.66
N HIS A 7 -12.63 11.19 -17.27
CA HIS A 7 -13.89 10.84 -16.60
C HIS A 7 -14.07 9.34 -16.33
N LEU A 8 -13.23 8.49 -16.90
CA LEU A 8 -13.18 7.03 -16.63
C LEU A 8 -11.96 6.63 -15.79
N GLN A 9 -11.05 7.55 -15.49
CA GLN A 9 -9.88 7.24 -14.67
C GLN A 9 -10.31 7.09 -13.20
N PRO A 10 -9.79 6.09 -12.48
CA PRO A 10 -9.97 5.98 -11.04
C PRO A 10 -9.48 7.24 -10.32
N ARG A 11 -10.15 7.61 -9.22
CA ARG A 11 -9.79 8.77 -8.40
C ARG A 11 -9.03 8.32 -7.17
N TRP A 12 -7.71 8.44 -7.23
CA TRP A 12 -6.83 8.01 -6.15
C TRP A 12 -6.72 9.06 -5.05
N ARG A 13 -6.48 8.56 -3.83
CA ARG A 13 -6.06 9.34 -2.68
C ARG A 13 -4.72 8.79 -2.21
N TYR A 14 -3.84 9.68 -1.77
CA TYR A 14 -2.53 9.33 -1.26
C TYR A 14 -2.53 9.45 0.25
N LEU A 15 -2.00 8.43 0.92
CA LEU A 15 -1.79 8.41 2.36
C LEU A 15 -0.29 8.23 2.60
N ALA A 16 0.29 9.14 3.38
CA ALA A 16 1.63 8.96 3.93
C ALA A 16 1.50 8.40 5.35
N VAL A 17 2.35 7.45 5.68
CA VAL A 17 2.45 6.83 7.02
C VAL A 17 3.92 6.75 7.40
N GLU A 18 4.18 6.71 8.70
CA GLU A 18 5.51 6.47 9.25
C GLU A 18 5.55 5.06 9.85
N LEU A 19 6.68 4.38 9.66
CA LEU A 19 6.95 3.06 10.21
C LEU A 19 8.03 3.17 11.28
N GLU A 20 7.70 2.77 12.51
CA GLU A 20 8.63 2.61 13.61
C GLU A 20 8.75 1.12 13.96
N ALA A 21 9.98 0.61 14.02
CA ALA A 21 10.25 -0.74 14.50
C ALA A 21 11.65 -0.85 15.11
N TRP A 22 12.04 -2.07 15.47
CA TRP A 22 13.37 -2.36 16.00
C TRP A 22 14.47 -2.08 14.95
N PRO A 23 15.69 -1.67 15.37
CA PRO A 23 16.75 -1.31 14.43
C PRO A 23 17.19 -2.43 13.48
N ASP A 24 16.99 -3.69 13.87
CA ASP A 24 17.32 -4.91 13.14
C ASP A 24 16.12 -5.51 12.38
N ALA A 25 14.95 -4.87 12.44
CA ALA A 25 13.79 -5.30 11.66
C ALA A 25 14.08 -5.14 10.16
N ASP A 26 13.89 -6.22 9.40
CA ASP A 26 14.01 -6.21 7.94
C ASP A 26 12.63 -5.99 7.31
N LEU A 27 12.38 -4.76 6.89
CA LEU A 27 11.15 -4.35 6.21
C LEU A 27 11.50 -3.87 4.80
N ASP A 28 10.93 -4.56 3.81
CA ASP A 28 11.01 -4.14 2.43
C ASP A 28 9.64 -3.74 1.87
N ARG A 29 9.66 -3.06 0.72
CA ARG A 29 8.45 -2.58 0.04
C ARG A 29 7.47 -3.72 -0.30
N ASN A 30 7.97 -4.89 -0.68
CA ASN A 30 7.14 -5.99 -1.15
C ASN A 30 6.46 -6.72 0.02
N GLY A 31 7.18 -6.91 1.12
CA GLY A 31 6.66 -7.40 2.39
C GLY A 31 5.59 -6.47 2.93
N PHE A 32 5.86 -5.15 2.92
CA PHE A 32 4.87 -4.15 3.34
C PHE A 32 3.63 -4.15 2.43
N GLN A 33 3.79 -4.14 1.11
CA GLN A 33 2.67 -4.25 0.16
C GLN A 33 1.82 -5.51 0.39
N ARG A 34 2.47 -6.66 0.62
CA ARG A 34 1.79 -7.92 0.90
C ARG A 34 1.03 -7.87 2.21
N ALA A 35 1.62 -7.28 3.26
CA ALA A 35 0.96 -7.09 4.54
C ALA A 35 -0.29 -6.19 4.41
N LEU A 36 -0.23 -5.12 3.61
CA LEU A 36 -1.38 -4.27 3.33
C LEU A 36 -2.51 -5.03 2.62
N TRP A 37 -2.19 -5.86 1.63
CA TRP A 37 -3.21 -6.69 0.96
C TRP A 37 -3.87 -7.67 1.94
N PHE A 38 -3.09 -8.40 2.73
CA PHE A 38 -3.64 -9.32 3.73
C PHE A 38 -4.47 -8.60 4.79
N GLY A 39 -3.98 -7.49 5.33
CA GLY A 39 -4.69 -6.69 6.32
C GLY A 39 -6.00 -6.15 5.79
N THR A 40 -6.01 -5.62 4.56
CA THR A 40 -7.21 -5.08 3.93
C THR A 40 -8.22 -6.17 3.62
N GLN A 41 -7.79 -7.30 3.07
CA GLN A 41 -8.67 -8.44 2.81
C GLN A 41 -9.29 -8.99 4.10
N ASN A 42 -8.53 -9.05 5.19
CA ASN A 42 -9.06 -9.47 6.49
C ASN A 42 -10.07 -8.46 7.06
N LEU A 43 -9.87 -7.16 6.80
CA LEU A 43 -10.70 -6.09 7.34
C LEU A 43 -12.02 -5.91 6.58
N VAL A 44 -11.98 -5.91 5.24
CA VAL A 44 -13.12 -5.56 4.38
C VAL A 44 -13.53 -6.67 3.42
N GLY A 45 -12.94 -7.85 3.54
CA GLY A 45 -13.16 -8.97 2.64
C GLY A 45 -12.50 -8.80 1.27
N ASP A 46 -12.63 -9.83 0.44
CA ASP A 46 -12.01 -9.91 -0.88
C ASP A 46 -12.51 -8.81 -1.83
N ALA A 47 -13.83 -8.68 -1.98
CA ALA A 47 -14.44 -7.66 -2.85
C ALA A 47 -14.12 -6.23 -2.38
N GLY A 48 -14.13 -6.00 -1.06
CA GLY A 48 -13.75 -4.71 -0.47
C GLY A 48 -12.30 -4.35 -0.77
N SER A 49 -11.38 -5.30 -0.53
CA SER A 49 -9.96 -5.13 -0.83
C SER A 49 -9.70 -4.81 -2.29
N ALA A 50 -10.34 -5.56 -3.20
CA ALA A 50 -10.25 -5.32 -4.64
C ALA A 50 -10.79 -3.93 -5.05
N SER A 51 -11.83 -3.43 -4.38
CA SER A 51 -12.36 -2.09 -4.66
C SER A 51 -11.48 -0.95 -4.16
N ILE A 52 -10.71 -1.18 -3.08
CA ILE A 52 -9.80 -0.19 -2.51
C ILE A 52 -8.48 -0.14 -3.31
N ASP A 53 -8.03 -1.28 -3.82
CA ASP A 53 -6.84 -1.43 -4.68
C ASP A 53 -5.58 -0.76 -4.09
N LEU A 54 -5.25 -1.09 -2.84
CA LEU A 54 -4.10 -0.49 -2.15
C LEU A 54 -2.79 -0.82 -2.89
N SER A 55 -2.04 0.23 -3.19
CA SER A 55 -0.74 0.14 -3.85
C SER A 55 0.26 1.09 -3.19
N VAL A 56 1.42 0.56 -2.79
CA VAL A 56 2.54 1.32 -2.22
C VAL A 56 3.23 2.08 -3.34
N MET A 57 3.04 3.40 -3.39
CA MET A 57 3.65 4.25 -4.41
C MET A 57 5.13 4.51 -4.15
N GLN A 58 5.49 4.74 -2.90
CA GLN A 58 6.85 5.01 -2.45
C GLN A 58 7.10 4.30 -1.12
N PHE A 59 8.31 3.79 -0.95
CA PHE A 59 8.72 3.13 0.28
C PHE A 59 10.18 3.46 0.56
N ARG A 60 10.47 3.85 1.79
CA ARG A 60 11.82 4.05 2.32
C ARG A 60 11.77 3.55 3.75
N TYR A 61 12.74 2.75 4.14
CA TYR A 61 12.87 2.28 5.50
C TYR A 61 14.35 2.01 5.77
N ARG A 62 14.86 2.50 6.90
CA ARG A 62 16.26 2.32 7.29
C ARG A 62 16.42 2.51 8.80
N ALA A 63 17.16 1.61 9.42
CA ALA A 63 17.59 1.73 10.82
C ALA A 63 16.44 1.92 11.83
N GLY A 64 15.30 1.25 11.62
CA GLY A 64 14.15 1.31 12.52
C GLY A 64 13.04 2.27 12.11
N GLU A 65 13.28 3.14 11.11
CA GLU A 65 12.36 4.22 10.75
C GLU A 65 12.15 4.34 9.22
N GLY A 66 10.97 4.77 8.78
CA GLY A 66 10.65 4.88 7.34
C GLY A 66 9.39 5.65 6.98
#